data_AF-A0A923BK45-F1
#
_entry.id   AF-A0A923BK45-F1
#
_cell.length_a   1.000
_cell.length_b   1.000
_cell.length_c   1.000
_cell.angle_alpha   90.00
_cell.angle_beta   90.00
_cell.angle_gamma   90.00
#
_symmetry.space_group_name_H-M   'P 1'
#
loop_
_entity.id
_entity.type
_entity.pdbx_description
1 polymer ?
#
loop_
_entity_poly.entity_id
_entity_poly.type
_entity_poly.pdbx_seq_one_letter_code
_entity_poly.pdbx_strand_id
1 'polypeptide(L)'
;MSCGFNLRGQAIAREPHYGLPMARCPECGRADALMELPRLARWQKRLALWLTLAWLGTLLLGLLVTFGTISGATNSIRYVMAEPLKDRILDAYKASFPTDSQLSFALSENLLGAGWENLIDAQAIAHQTPNPLLSPTTATLIELLLTPIYIVPLGVCWGVALGWRPRVQVLAIMLAMTLACITFYHLLFESVGSGLSRIGLQPAINAAVALLGPKLYITPGLVLAASLMLGAWFGKPVARRLVLLLIPPAARAPLSFLWYVDGLPMPAAGLVGSGSAGATSAARSS
;
A
#
# COMPACT_ATOMS: atom_id res chain seq x y z
N MET A 1 -26.54 -14.14 -25.35
CA MET A 1 -26.75 -15.32 -26.23
C MET A 1 -26.80 -16.62 -25.41
N SER A 2 -27.99 -17.08 -25.03
CA SER A 2 -28.17 -18.34 -24.26
C SER A 2 -28.66 -19.52 -25.10
N CYS A 3 -29.29 -19.28 -26.26
CA CYS A 3 -29.91 -20.32 -27.10
C CYS A 3 -29.00 -20.87 -28.23
N GLY A 4 -27.82 -20.29 -28.44
CA GLY A 4 -26.86 -20.76 -29.47
C GLY A 4 -27.27 -20.57 -30.94
N PHE A 5 -28.47 -20.04 -31.23
CA PHE A 5 -28.96 -19.89 -32.60
C PHE A 5 -28.17 -18.82 -33.38
N ASN A 6 -27.89 -19.09 -34.65
CA ASN A 6 -27.15 -18.18 -35.52
C ASN A 6 -28.09 -17.12 -36.11
N LEU A 7 -27.91 -15.85 -35.73
CA LEU A 7 -28.76 -14.73 -36.17
C LEU A 7 -28.40 -14.20 -37.59
N ARG A 8 -27.69 -14.98 -38.41
CA ARG A 8 -27.29 -14.57 -39.75
C ARG A 8 -28.51 -14.42 -40.65
N GLY A 9 -28.67 -13.24 -41.28
CA GLY A 9 -29.75 -12.96 -42.22
C GLY A 9 -31.07 -12.54 -41.58
N GLN A 10 -31.11 -12.37 -40.26
CA GLN A 10 -32.33 -11.94 -39.58
C GLN A 10 -32.62 -10.45 -39.79
N ALA A 11 -33.90 -10.09 -39.91
CA ALA A 11 -34.33 -8.70 -40.04
C ALA A 11 -33.96 -7.90 -38.78
N ILE A 12 -33.21 -6.81 -38.99
CA ILE A 12 -32.88 -5.85 -37.94
C ILE A 12 -34.05 -4.89 -37.80
N ALA A 13 -34.70 -4.91 -36.64
CA ALA A 13 -35.74 -3.93 -36.30
C ALA A 13 -35.11 -2.81 -35.47
N ARG A 14 -35.59 -1.58 -35.62
CA ARG A 14 -35.23 -0.49 -34.69
C ARG A 14 -36.26 -0.43 -33.59
N GLU A 15 -35.79 -0.31 -32.36
CA GLU A 15 -36.70 -0.03 -31.24
C GLU A 15 -37.29 1.38 -31.42
N PRO A 16 -38.63 1.55 -31.34
CA PRO A 16 -39.28 2.83 -31.65
C PRO A 16 -38.92 3.96 -30.68
N HIS A 17 -38.50 3.66 -29.45
CA HIS A 17 -38.23 4.70 -28.45
C HIS A 17 -36.80 5.26 -28.52
N TYR A 18 -35.79 4.38 -28.62
CA TYR A 18 -34.37 4.78 -28.63
C TYR A 18 -33.72 4.74 -30.03
N GLY A 19 -34.42 4.20 -31.03
CA GLY A 19 -33.88 4.05 -32.39
C GLY A 19 -32.73 3.04 -32.49
N LEU A 20 -32.46 2.27 -31.43
CA LEU A 20 -31.39 1.29 -31.38
C LEU A 20 -31.75 0.07 -32.25
N PRO A 21 -30.83 -0.41 -33.10
CA PRO A 21 -31.06 -1.65 -33.83
C PRO A 21 -31.07 -2.82 -32.84
N MET A 22 -32.10 -3.63 -32.94
CA MET A 22 -32.27 -4.86 -32.17
C MET A 22 -32.50 -6.03 -33.13
N ALA A 23 -31.95 -7.19 -32.75
CA ALA A 23 -32.32 -8.47 -33.35
C ALA A 23 -33.08 -9.28 -32.30
N ARG A 24 -34.24 -9.83 -32.67
CA ARG A 24 -35.01 -10.74 -31.81
C ARG A 24 -34.68 -12.16 -32.19
N CYS A 25 -34.18 -12.98 -31.28
CA CYS A 25 -33.97 -14.40 -31.58
C CYS A 25 -35.30 -15.07 -31.99
N PRO A 26 -35.37 -15.81 -33.12
CA PRO A 26 -36.62 -16.42 -33.57
C PRO A 26 -37.05 -17.59 -32.66
N GLU A 27 -36.10 -18.26 -32.03
CA GLU A 27 -36.34 -19.40 -31.14
C GLU A 27 -36.90 -18.97 -29.78
N CYS A 28 -36.28 -17.97 -29.14
CA CYS A 28 -36.61 -17.60 -27.76
C CYS A 28 -37.25 -16.22 -27.61
N GLY A 29 -37.46 -15.49 -28.71
CA GLY A 29 -38.07 -14.15 -28.73
C GLY A 29 -37.25 -13.04 -28.05
N ARG A 30 -36.10 -13.37 -27.46
CA ARG A 30 -35.27 -12.41 -26.73
C ARG A 30 -34.66 -11.39 -27.69
N ALA A 31 -34.92 -10.11 -27.43
CA ALA A 31 -34.25 -9.02 -28.12
C ALA A 31 -32.83 -8.84 -27.57
N ASP A 32 -31.85 -8.78 -28.47
CA ASP A 32 -30.48 -8.38 -28.15
C ASP A 32 -30.16 -7.09 -28.93
N ALA A 33 -29.55 -6.12 -28.25
CA ALA A 33 -29.17 -4.86 -28.87
C ALA A 33 -27.96 -5.10 -29.79
N LEU A 34 -28.10 -4.76 -31.07
CA LEU A 34 -26.96 -4.76 -31.99
C LEU A 34 -26.08 -3.56 -31.66
N MET A 35 -24.89 -3.80 -31.12
CA MET A 35 -23.87 -2.75 -31.10
C MET A 35 -23.44 -2.46 -32.55
N GLU A 36 -23.80 -1.28 -33.07
CA GLU A 36 -23.61 -0.87 -34.48
C GLU A 36 -22.15 -0.85 -34.98
N LEU A 37 -21.15 -1.11 -34.13
CA LEU A 37 -19.74 -0.96 -34.46
C LEU A 37 -18.96 -2.28 -34.36
N PRO A 38 -19.19 -3.26 -35.26
CA PRO A 38 -18.40 -4.51 -35.31
C PRO A 38 -16.91 -4.25 -35.60
N ARG A 39 -16.56 -3.10 -36.22
CA ARG A 39 -15.17 -2.67 -36.38
C ARG A 39 -14.52 -2.27 -35.06
N LEU A 40 -15.27 -1.72 -34.10
CA LEU A 40 -14.77 -1.44 -32.76
C LEU A 40 -14.53 -2.71 -31.95
N ALA A 41 -15.24 -3.82 -32.20
CA ALA A 41 -15.07 -5.04 -31.41
C ALA A 41 -13.62 -5.59 -31.42
N ARG A 42 -12.90 -5.49 -32.56
CA ARG A 42 -11.47 -5.88 -32.63
C ARG A 42 -10.56 -4.90 -31.88
N TRP A 43 -10.83 -3.61 -32.00
CA TRP A 43 -10.08 -2.57 -31.29
C TRP A 43 -10.38 -2.54 -29.80
N GLN A 44 -11.60 -2.86 -29.38
CA GLN A 44 -12.03 -2.96 -28.00
C GLN A 44 -11.25 -4.05 -27.25
N LYS A 45 -11.04 -5.22 -27.87
CA LYS A 45 -10.20 -6.28 -27.29
C LYS A 45 -8.75 -5.82 -27.11
N ARG A 46 -8.19 -5.11 -28.09
CA ARG A 46 -6.82 -4.58 -28.02
C ARG A 46 -6.71 -3.49 -26.95
N LEU A 47 -7.64 -2.53 -26.94
CA LEU A 47 -7.69 -1.47 -25.94
C LEU A 47 -7.88 -2.05 -24.53
N ALA A 48 -8.77 -3.02 -24.36
CA ALA A 48 -8.94 -3.71 -23.08
C ALA A 48 -7.64 -4.40 -22.62
N LEU A 49 -6.91 -5.05 -23.53
CA LEU A 49 -5.59 -5.62 -23.21
C LEU A 49 -4.60 -4.54 -22.77
N TRP A 50 -4.45 -3.46 -23.54
CA TRP A 50 -3.55 -2.35 -23.19
C TRP A 50 -3.90 -1.71 -21.85
N LEU A 51 -5.19 -1.49 -21.59
CA LEU A 51 -5.67 -0.91 -20.34
C LEU A 51 -5.42 -1.86 -19.16
N THR A 52 -5.57 -3.16 -19.37
CA THR A 52 -5.25 -4.20 -18.38
C THR A 52 -3.76 -4.24 -18.09
N LEU A 53 -2.91 -4.17 -19.11
CA LEU A 53 -1.45 -4.12 -18.95
C LEU A 53 -0.99 -2.83 -18.25
N ALA A 54 -1.56 -1.68 -18.61
CA ALA A 54 -1.29 -0.41 -17.96
C ALA A 54 -1.72 -0.43 -16.49
N TRP A 55 -2.88 -1.00 -16.20
CA TRP A 55 -3.36 -1.21 -14.84
C TRP A 55 -2.42 -2.13 -14.03
N LEU A 56 -2.04 -3.28 -14.59
CA LEU A 56 -1.11 -4.20 -13.96
C LEU A 56 0.26 -3.55 -13.71
N GLY A 57 0.79 -2.81 -14.68
CA GLY A 57 2.02 -2.05 -14.54
C GLY A 57 1.94 -1.00 -13.43
N THR A 58 0.80 -0.31 -13.31
CA THR A 58 0.55 0.64 -12.23
C THR A 58 0.54 -0.05 -10.86
N LEU A 59 -0.08 -1.23 -10.75
CA LEU A 59 -0.07 -2.02 -9.52
C LEU A 59 1.34 -2.49 -9.14
N LEU A 60 2.13 -2.94 -10.11
CA LEU A 60 3.52 -3.36 -9.88
C LEU A 60 4.41 -2.18 -9.47
N LEU A 61 4.26 -1.03 -10.11
CA LEU A 61 4.95 0.19 -9.72
C LEU A 61 4.56 0.62 -8.30
N GLY A 62 3.26 0.60 -7.98
CA GLY A 62 2.77 0.87 -6.63
C GLY A 62 3.36 -0.09 -5.58
N LEU A 63 3.51 -1.37 -5.93
CA LEU A 63 4.14 -2.37 -5.07
C LEU A 63 5.61 -2.05 -4.80
N LEU A 64 6.38 -1.70 -5.85
CA LEU A 64 7.79 -1.32 -5.72
C LEU A 64 7.96 -0.05 -4.90
N VAL A 65 7.13 0.98 -5.13
CA VAL A 65 7.15 2.23 -4.36
C VAL A 65 6.82 1.95 -2.89
N THR A 66 5.82 1.12 -2.62
CA THR A 66 5.43 0.77 -1.25
C THR A 66 6.54 -0.01 -0.55
N PHE A 67 7.13 -1.01 -1.23
CA PHE A 67 8.25 -1.77 -0.72
C PHE A 67 9.46 -0.88 -0.40
N GLY A 68 9.84 0.00 -1.32
CA GLY A 68 10.96 0.94 -1.14
C GLY A 68 10.71 1.90 0.00
N THR A 69 9.49 2.42 0.14
CA THR A 69 9.12 3.37 1.21
C THR A 69 9.11 2.70 2.57
N ILE A 70 8.54 1.48 2.69
CA ILE A 70 8.54 0.70 3.94
C ILE A 70 9.97 0.34 4.34
N SER A 71 10.78 -0.12 3.40
CA SER A 71 12.18 -0.48 3.65
C SER A 71 13.01 0.74 4.08
N GLY A 72 12.86 1.86 3.36
CA GLY A 72 13.55 3.12 3.68
C GLY A 72 13.16 3.66 5.05
N ALA A 73 11.86 3.72 5.36
CA ALA A 73 11.35 4.17 6.65
C ALA A 73 11.82 3.28 7.81
N THR A 74 11.73 1.96 7.63
CA THR A 74 12.22 0.99 8.63
C THR A 74 13.71 1.20 8.89
N ASN A 75 14.50 1.40 7.84
CA ASN A 75 15.93 1.65 7.95
C ASN A 75 16.23 2.97 8.68
N SER A 76 15.54 4.06 8.32
CA SER A 76 15.69 5.36 8.97
C SER A 76 15.44 5.27 10.48
N ILE A 77 14.29 4.71 10.87
CA ILE A 77 13.94 4.56 12.29
C ILE A 77 14.94 3.67 13.01
N ARG A 78 15.42 2.60 12.38
CA ARG A 78 16.46 1.72 12.95
C ARG A 78 17.76 2.46 13.23
N TYR A 79 18.23 3.27 12.28
CA TYR A 79 19.44 4.09 12.48
C TYR A 79 19.28 5.04 13.65
N VAL A 80 18.17 5.77 13.69
CA VAL A 80 17.89 6.74 14.76
C VAL A 80 17.73 6.07 16.13
N MET A 81 17.12 4.89 16.19
CA MET A 81 17.01 4.10 17.43
C MET A 81 18.34 3.48 17.88
N ALA A 82 19.23 3.15 16.96
CA ALA A 82 20.54 2.57 17.26
C ALA A 82 21.57 3.63 17.70
N GLU A 83 21.35 4.90 17.35
CA GLU A 83 22.28 6.01 17.59
C GLU A 83 22.79 6.13 19.04
N PRO A 84 21.93 6.08 20.09
CA PRO A 84 22.40 6.24 21.47
C PRO A 84 23.31 5.10 21.93
N LEU A 85 23.04 3.87 21.46
CA LEU A 85 23.85 2.70 21.77
C LEU A 85 25.16 2.73 20.96
N LYS A 86 25.10 3.16 19.69
CA LYS A 86 26.26 3.37 18.84
C LYS A 86 27.25 4.35 19.49
N ASP A 87 26.77 5.48 20.00
CA ASP A 87 27.64 6.48 20.64
C ASP A 87 28.31 5.91 21.91
N ARG A 88 27.57 5.17 22.75
CA ARG A 88 28.13 4.51 23.93
C ARG A 88 29.16 3.44 23.60
N ILE A 89 28.90 2.63 22.57
CA ILE A 89 29.85 1.64 22.06
C ILE A 89 31.12 2.34 21.57
N LEU A 90 30.96 3.45 20.83
CA LEU A 90 32.09 4.21 20.30
C LEU A 90 32.92 4.87 21.41
N ASP A 91 32.27 5.40 22.44
CA ASP A 91 32.97 6.00 23.59
C ASP A 91 33.71 4.95 24.41
N ALA A 92 33.10 3.78 24.65
CA ALA A 92 33.77 2.64 25.28
C ALA A 92 34.95 2.15 24.43
N TYR A 93 34.80 2.09 23.10
CA TYR A 93 35.88 1.73 22.19
C TYR A 93 37.05 2.69 22.30
N LYS A 94 36.80 4.00 22.26
CA LYS A 94 37.83 5.03 22.39
C LYS A 94 38.56 4.94 23.72
N ALA A 95 37.83 4.69 24.82
CA ALA A 95 38.41 4.55 26.15
C ALA A 95 39.38 3.36 26.28
N SER A 96 39.23 2.32 25.44
CA SER A 96 40.15 1.17 25.41
C SER A 96 41.53 1.50 24.80
N PHE A 97 41.71 2.65 24.16
CA PHE A 97 42.98 3.06 23.55
C PHE A 97 43.57 4.28 24.25
N PRO A 98 44.78 4.18 24.84
CA PRO A 98 45.40 5.28 25.56
C PRO A 98 45.93 6.42 24.65
N THR A 99 46.04 6.21 23.33
CA THR A 99 46.56 7.21 22.39
C THR A 99 45.76 7.27 21.08
N ASP A 100 45.66 8.46 20.49
CA ASP A 100 44.95 8.68 19.21
C ASP A 100 45.56 7.88 18.04
N SER A 101 46.87 7.63 18.07
CA SER A 101 47.55 6.80 17.07
C SER A 101 47.12 5.34 17.14
N GLN A 102 46.95 4.80 18.36
CA GLN A 102 46.46 3.44 18.55
C GLN A 102 44.97 3.33 18.16
N LEU A 103 44.17 4.34 18.50
CA LEU A 103 42.78 4.42 18.08
C LEU A 103 42.67 4.46 16.55
N SER A 104 43.46 5.29 15.89
CA SER A 104 43.45 5.43 14.42
C SER A 104 43.89 4.14 13.73
N PHE A 105 44.93 3.49 14.25
CA PHE A 105 45.39 2.19 13.78
C PHE A 105 44.31 1.12 13.97
N ALA A 106 43.74 1.02 15.16
CA ALA A 106 42.70 0.04 15.48
C ALA A 106 41.43 0.27 14.66
N LEU A 107 41.02 1.53 14.42
CA LEU A 107 39.94 1.83 13.49
C LEU A 107 40.30 1.36 12.09
N SER A 108 41.49 1.65 11.58
CA SER A 108 41.92 1.21 10.24
C SER A 108 41.97 -0.32 10.07
N GLU A 109 42.36 -1.05 11.11
CA GLU A 109 42.49 -2.50 11.11
C GLU A 109 41.13 -3.19 11.33
N ASN A 110 40.32 -2.71 12.27
CA ASN A 110 38.97 -3.23 12.54
C ASN A 110 37.95 -2.81 11.49
N LEU A 111 38.18 -1.75 10.74
CA LEU A 111 37.45 -1.45 9.51
C LEU A 111 37.50 -2.64 8.52
N LEU A 112 38.54 -3.47 8.56
CA LEU A 112 38.73 -4.59 7.66
C LEU A 112 38.35 -5.96 8.27
N GLY A 113 38.15 -6.09 9.59
CA GLY A 113 38.09 -7.37 10.30
C GLY A 113 36.99 -7.55 11.36
N ALA A 114 36.61 -8.80 11.62
CA ALA A 114 35.56 -9.23 12.57
C ALA A 114 36.01 -9.27 14.06
N GLY A 115 36.83 -8.31 14.50
CA GLY A 115 37.50 -8.37 15.81
C GLY A 115 36.93 -7.47 16.91
N TRP A 116 36.15 -6.45 16.55
CA TRP A 116 35.70 -5.42 17.51
C TRP A 116 34.78 -5.98 18.61
N GLU A 117 34.06 -7.06 18.31
CA GLU A 117 33.18 -7.79 19.24
C GLU A 117 33.93 -8.37 20.45
N ASN A 118 35.22 -8.66 20.29
CA ASN A 118 36.06 -9.21 21.36
C ASN A 118 36.73 -8.11 22.21
N LEU A 119 36.75 -6.86 21.73
CA LEU A 119 37.45 -5.74 22.38
C LEU A 119 36.58 -4.99 23.39
N ILE A 120 35.25 -5.14 23.30
CA ILE A 120 34.29 -4.48 24.18
C ILE A 120 33.23 -5.50 24.58
N ASP A 121 32.89 -5.55 25.86
CA ASP A 121 31.68 -6.22 26.34
C ASP A 121 30.43 -5.43 25.93
N ALA A 122 30.13 -5.45 24.63
CA ALA A 122 29.04 -4.69 24.04
C ALA A 122 27.67 -5.15 24.57
N GLN A 123 27.58 -6.40 25.04
CA GLN A 123 26.41 -6.91 25.74
C GLN A 123 26.21 -6.22 27.09
N ALA A 124 27.27 -6.07 27.90
CA ALA A 124 27.17 -5.32 29.15
C ALA A 124 26.74 -3.86 28.92
N ILE A 125 27.28 -3.20 27.88
CA ILE A 125 26.86 -1.83 27.51
C ILE A 125 25.40 -1.80 27.08
N ALA A 126 24.94 -2.78 26.29
CA ALA A 126 23.55 -2.88 25.87
C ALA A 126 22.60 -3.06 27.06
N HIS A 127 22.98 -3.87 28.06
CA HIS A 127 22.19 -4.07 29.28
C HIS A 127 22.11 -2.81 30.15
N GLN A 128 23.14 -1.97 30.15
CA GLN A 128 23.15 -0.68 30.85
C GLN A 128 22.47 0.45 30.06
N THR A 129 22.15 0.21 28.79
CA THR A 129 21.52 1.20 27.93
C THR A 129 20.01 1.15 28.10
N PRO A 130 19.36 2.27 28.47
CA PRO A 130 17.92 2.34 28.55
C PRO A 130 17.29 1.82 27.27
N ASN A 131 16.25 0.99 27.38
CA ASN A 131 15.59 0.44 26.21
C ASN A 131 15.07 1.61 25.34
N PRO A 132 15.52 1.74 24.08
CA PRO A 132 15.16 2.86 23.22
C PRO A 132 13.65 2.90 22.94
N LEU A 133 12.94 1.78 23.11
CA LEU A 133 11.48 1.73 23.00
C LEU A 133 10.76 2.37 24.20
N LEU A 134 11.36 2.32 25.39
CA LEU A 134 10.79 2.90 26.62
C LEU A 134 11.24 4.34 26.84
N SER A 135 12.35 4.72 26.20
CA SER A 135 12.94 6.06 26.28
C SER A 135 13.31 6.57 24.88
N PRO A 136 12.32 6.75 23.98
CA PRO A 136 12.59 7.17 22.62
C PRO A 136 13.23 8.56 22.61
N THR A 137 14.29 8.72 21.82
CA THR A 137 14.88 10.03 21.59
C THR A 137 13.89 10.94 20.87
N THR A 138 14.06 12.25 20.99
CA THR A 138 13.25 13.24 20.25
C THR A 138 13.29 12.98 18.74
N ALA A 139 14.46 12.62 18.20
CA ALA A 139 14.60 12.22 16.81
C ALA A 139 13.77 10.97 16.46
N THR A 140 13.78 9.94 17.31
CA THR A 140 12.96 8.73 17.12
C THR A 140 11.46 9.08 17.09
N LEU A 141 11.02 9.96 18.00
CA LEU A 141 9.63 10.41 18.04
C LEU A 141 9.24 11.19 16.78
N ILE A 142 10.12 12.08 16.29
CA ILE A 142 9.88 12.84 15.05
C ILE A 142 9.74 11.89 13.87
N GLU A 143 10.66 10.94 13.68
CA GLU A 143 10.59 9.95 12.60
C GLU A 143 9.31 9.10 12.68
N LEU A 144 8.95 8.63 13.89
CA LEU A 144 7.71 7.88 14.10
C LEU A 144 6.45 8.70 13.80
N LEU A 145 6.47 10.02 14.06
CA LEU A 145 5.33 10.92 13.78
C LEU A 145 5.26 11.32 12.29
N LEU A 146 6.39 11.46 11.61
CA LEU A 146 6.45 11.75 10.18
C LEU A 146 6.05 10.54 9.34
N THR A 147 6.31 9.32 9.85
CA THR A 147 6.03 8.07 9.14
C THR A 147 4.58 7.93 8.64
N PRO A 148 3.54 8.12 9.47
CA PRO A 148 2.16 8.09 9.02
C PRO A 148 1.84 9.10 7.90
N ILE A 149 2.50 10.26 7.87
CA ILE A 149 2.20 11.35 6.93
C ILE A 149 2.37 10.89 5.48
N TYR A 150 3.41 10.11 5.18
CA TYR A 150 3.65 9.60 3.82
C TYR A 150 3.14 8.18 3.59
N ILE A 151 2.95 7.35 4.62
CA ILE A 151 2.44 5.99 4.48
C ILE A 151 0.91 5.92 4.36
N VAL A 152 0.18 6.77 5.08
CA VAL A 152 -1.30 6.80 5.01
C VAL A 152 -1.78 7.10 3.58
N PRO A 153 -1.24 8.08 2.84
CA PRO A 153 -1.59 8.30 1.44
C PRO A 153 -1.37 7.07 0.54
N LEU A 154 -0.27 6.34 0.73
CA LEU A 154 -0.03 5.08 0.00
C LEU A 154 -1.10 4.04 0.33
N GLY A 155 -1.49 3.94 1.60
CA GLY A 155 -2.60 3.10 2.03
C GLY A 155 -3.91 3.48 1.34
N VAL A 156 -4.22 4.78 1.27
CA VAL A 156 -5.41 5.31 0.56
C VAL A 156 -5.39 4.85 -0.90
N CYS A 157 -4.26 5.01 -1.61
CA CYS A 157 -4.10 4.56 -3.00
C CYS A 157 -4.40 3.06 -3.15
N TRP A 158 -3.89 2.21 -2.25
CA TRP A 158 -4.18 0.78 -2.26
C TRP A 158 -5.64 0.46 -1.95
N GLY A 159 -6.26 1.17 -1.01
CA GLY A 159 -7.68 1.03 -0.68
C GLY A 159 -8.60 1.35 -1.87
N VAL A 160 -8.20 2.33 -2.70
CA VAL A 160 -8.90 2.64 -3.96
C VAL A 160 -8.59 1.59 -5.03
N ALA A 161 -7.32 1.25 -5.20
CA ALA A 161 -6.88 0.31 -6.22
C ALA A 161 -7.51 -1.07 -6.03
N LEU A 162 -7.70 -1.52 -4.79
CA LEU A 162 -8.35 -2.79 -4.46
C LEU A 162 -9.84 -2.61 -4.10
N GLY A 163 -10.48 -1.53 -4.59
CA GLY A 163 -11.84 -1.15 -4.21
C GLY A 163 -12.91 -2.23 -4.44
N TRP A 164 -12.66 -3.15 -5.38
CA TRP A 164 -13.55 -4.29 -5.69
C TRP A 164 -13.53 -5.40 -4.62
N ARG A 165 -12.55 -5.42 -3.72
CA ARG A 165 -12.44 -6.41 -2.64
C ARG A 165 -13.15 -5.92 -1.36
N PRO A 166 -13.76 -6.81 -0.55
CA PRO A 166 -14.28 -6.43 0.76
C PRO A 166 -13.14 -5.90 1.66
N ARG A 167 -13.48 -4.99 2.59
CA ARG A 167 -12.48 -4.27 3.40
C ARG A 167 -11.51 -5.19 4.15
N VAL A 168 -12.02 -6.29 4.72
CA VAL A 168 -11.21 -7.27 5.45
C VAL A 168 -10.14 -7.91 4.56
N GLN A 169 -10.45 -8.21 3.30
CA GLN A 169 -9.47 -8.76 2.36
C GLN A 169 -8.40 -7.74 2.00
N VAL A 170 -8.76 -6.47 1.81
CA VAL A 170 -7.78 -5.40 1.55
C VAL A 170 -6.82 -5.26 2.73
N LEU A 171 -7.34 -5.20 3.95
CA LEU A 171 -6.53 -5.11 5.17
C LEU A 171 -5.60 -6.32 5.34
N ALA A 172 -6.09 -7.53 5.06
CA ALA A 172 -5.27 -8.74 5.10
C ALA A 172 -4.14 -8.72 4.07
N ILE A 173 -4.42 -8.26 2.83
CA ILE A 173 -3.39 -8.09 1.79
C ILE A 173 -2.34 -7.06 2.22
N MET A 174 -2.76 -5.92 2.78
CA MET A 174 -1.83 -4.89 3.26
C MET A 174 -0.95 -5.39 4.41
N LEU A 175 -1.53 -6.14 5.35
CA LEU A 175 -0.79 -6.76 6.44
C LEU A 175 0.23 -7.78 5.91
N ALA A 176 -0.21 -8.69 5.03
CA ALA A 176 0.66 -9.69 4.42
C ALA A 176 1.81 -9.05 3.62
N MET A 177 1.51 -8.00 2.85
CA MET A 177 2.51 -7.23 2.10
C MET A 177 3.52 -6.57 3.04
N THR A 178 3.07 -5.96 4.13
CA THR A 178 3.97 -5.31 5.10
C THR A 178 4.87 -6.32 5.80
N LEU A 179 4.31 -7.46 6.24
CA LEU A 179 5.08 -8.56 6.81
C LEU A 179 6.11 -9.11 5.81
N ALA A 180 5.71 -9.32 4.55
CA ALA A 180 6.63 -9.75 3.51
C ALA A 180 7.76 -8.75 3.28
N CYS A 181 7.48 -7.44 3.30
CA CYS A 181 8.50 -6.39 3.18
C CYS A 181 9.49 -6.44 4.35
N ILE A 182 8.99 -6.52 5.59
CA ILE A 182 9.82 -6.59 6.80
C ILE A 182 10.71 -7.83 6.77
N THR A 183 10.14 -9.00 6.49
CA THR A 183 10.86 -10.27 6.43
C THR A 183 11.90 -10.28 5.31
N PHE A 184 11.51 -9.87 4.09
CA PHE A 184 12.43 -9.80 2.96
C PHE A 184 13.58 -8.83 3.24
N TYR A 185 13.28 -7.67 3.81
CA TYR A 185 14.29 -6.68 4.16
C TYR A 185 15.25 -7.20 5.24
N HIS A 186 14.74 -7.92 6.25
CA HIS A 186 15.57 -8.57 7.26
C HIS A 186 16.55 -9.58 6.64
N LEU A 187 16.04 -10.47 5.78
CA LEU A 187 16.85 -11.46 5.04
C LEU A 187 17.89 -10.79 4.12
N LEU A 188 17.49 -9.72 3.42
CA LEU A 188 18.39 -9.00 2.53
C LEU A 188 19.49 -8.27 3.29
N PHE A 189 19.18 -7.69 4.44
CA PHE A 189 20.18 -6.99 5.25
C PHE A 189 21.13 -7.95 5.96
N GLU A 190 20.66 -9.10 6.44
CA GLU A 190 21.54 -10.13 7.00
C GLU A 190 22.47 -10.72 5.94
N SER A 191 21.97 -10.93 4.72
CA SER A 191 22.78 -11.47 3.62
C SER A 191 23.77 -10.46 3.04
N VAL A 192 23.31 -9.25 2.69
CA VAL A 192 24.13 -8.21 2.01
C VAL A 192 24.95 -7.38 2.99
N GLY A 193 24.43 -7.15 4.20
CA GLY A 193 25.07 -6.33 5.23
C GLY A 193 26.43 -6.90 5.67
N SER A 194 26.64 -8.20 5.55
CA SER A 194 27.95 -8.83 5.83
C SER A 194 29.07 -8.39 4.88
N GLY A 195 28.74 -7.99 3.64
CA GLY A 195 29.70 -7.65 2.59
C GLY A 195 30.02 -6.16 2.47
N LEU A 196 29.01 -5.29 2.53
CA LEU A 196 29.18 -3.84 2.31
C LEU A 196 29.44 -3.02 3.57
N SER A 197 29.30 -3.60 4.77
CA SER A 197 29.40 -2.86 6.03
C SER A 197 30.81 -2.62 6.56
N ARG A 198 31.84 -3.03 5.82
CA ARG A 198 33.25 -2.94 6.24
C ARG A 198 33.89 -1.57 6.00
N ILE A 199 33.09 -0.52 5.88
CA ILE A 199 33.62 0.83 5.62
C ILE A 199 32.97 1.83 6.58
N GLY A 200 33.80 2.58 7.31
CA GLY A 200 33.42 3.66 8.22
C GLY A 200 32.85 3.22 9.57
N LEU A 201 31.95 4.04 10.12
CA LEU A 201 31.27 3.83 11.40
C LEU A 201 30.17 2.75 11.36
N GLN A 202 29.96 2.12 10.21
CA GLN A 202 28.92 1.12 10.00
C GLN A 202 29.01 -0.11 10.92
N PRO A 203 30.21 -0.60 11.33
CA PRO A 203 30.31 -1.72 12.27
C PRO A 203 29.67 -1.42 13.63
N ALA A 204 29.86 -0.21 14.18
CA ALA A 204 29.27 0.19 15.47
C ALA A 204 27.74 0.31 15.40
N ILE A 205 27.19 0.67 14.24
CA ILE A 205 25.74 0.67 14.04
C ILE A 205 25.21 -0.75 13.91
N ASN A 206 25.88 -1.60 13.12
CA ASN A 206 25.50 -2.99 12.95
C ASN A 206 25.57 -3.76 14.28
N ALA A 207 26.57 -3.45 15.11
CA ALA A 207 26.69 -3.88 16.50
C ALA A 207 25.46 -3.54 17.33
N ALA A 208 25.13 -2.25 17.37
CA ALA A 208 23.99 -1.73 18.12
C ALA A 208 22.69 -2.39 17.64
N VAL A 209 22.53 -2.55 16.32
CA VAL A 209 21.39 -3.23 15.71
C VAL A 209 21.32 -4.70 16.12
N ALA A 210 22.45 -5.43 16.07
CA ALA A 210 22.50 -6.85 16.41
C ALA A 210 22.15 -7.07 17.89
N LEU A 211 22.62 -6.20 18.77
CA LEU A 211 22.36 -6.24 20.22
C LEU A 211 20.91 -5.89 20.58
N LEU A 212 20.33 -4.89 19.91
CA LEU A 212 18.92 -4.52 20.09
C LEU A 212 17.97 -5.56 19.48
N GLY A 213 18.46 -6.34 18.52
CA GLY A 213 17.83 -7.54 17.99
C GLY A 213 16.56 -7.27 17.17
N PRO A 214 15.66 -8.28 17.05
CA PRO A 214 14.46 -8.20 16.21
C PRO A 214 13.49 -7.07 16.60
N LYS A 215 13.58 -6.56 17.83
CA LYS A 215 12.70 -5.50 18.35
C LYS A 215 12.78 -4.22 17.52
N LEU A 216 13.96 -3.92 16.97
CA LEU A 216 14.18 -2.78 16.07
C LEU A 216 13.42 -2.88 14.74
N TYR A 217 13.02 -4.07 14.32
CA TYR A 217 12.23 -4.26 13.09
C TYR A 217 10.74 -4.34 13.39
N ILE A 218 10.38 -4.99 14.50
CA ILE A 218 8.98 -5.23 14.86
C ILE A 218 8.28 -3.90 15.15
N THR A 219 8.85 -3.01 15.97
CA THR A 219 8.15 -1.77 16.36
C THR A 219 7.89 -0.84 15.18
N PRO A 220 8.89 -0.46 14.35
CA PRO A 220 8.64 0.36 13.17
C PRO A 220 7.71 -0.36 12.18
N GLY A 221 7.90 -1.67 12.02
CA GLY A 221 7.04 -2.50 11.17
C GLY A 221 5.57 -2.45 11.55
N LEU A 222 5.25 -2.50 12.85
CA LEU A 222 3.88 -2.37 13.35
C LEU A 222 3.30 -0.98 13.09
N VAL A 223 4.08 0.09 13.29
CA VAL A 223 3.65 1.47 13.02
C VAL A 223 3.39 1.68 11.53
N LEU A 224 4.26 1.15 10.67
CA LEU A 224 4.10 1.18 9.21
C LEU A 224 2.88 0.38 8.77
N ALA A 225 2.68 -0.83 9.29
CA ALA A 225 1.52 -1.65 9.01
C ALA A 225 0.23 -0.96 9.42
N ALA A 226 0.18 -0.43 10.65
CA ALA A 226 -0.98 0.30 11.16
C ALA A 226 -1.29 1.53 10.31
N SER A 227 -0.28 2.32 9.92
CA SER A 227 -0.44 3.50 9.06
C SER A 227 -0.96 3.15 7.67
N LEU A 228 -0.42 2.08 7.07
CA LEU A 228 -0.85 1.62 5.75
C LEU A 228 -2.28 1.08 5.78
N MET A 229 -2.62 0.30 6.81
CA MET A 229 -3.97 -0.22 7.05
C MET A 229 -4.98 0.92 7.30
N LEU A 230 -4.59 1.94 8.07
CA LEU A 230 -5.41 3.12 8.32
C LEU A 230 -5.72 3.84 7.00
N GLY A 231 -4.71 4.07 6.16
CA GLY A 231 -4.90 4.63 4.82
C GLY A 231 -5.83 3.77 3.96
N ALA A 232 -5.61 2.46 3.93
CA ALA A 232 -6.42 1.53 3.13
C ALA A 232 -7.88 1.50 3.58
N TRP A 233 -8.14 1.65 4.89
CA TRP A 233 -9.49 1.79 5.43
C TRP A 233 -10.19 3.03 4.88
N PHE A 234 -9.51 4.18 4.85
CA PHE A 234 -10.07 5.44 4.36
C PHE A 234 -10.10 5.55 2.83
N GLY A 235 -9.38 4.70 2.11
CA GLY A 235 -9.31 4.69 0.64
C GLY A 235 -10.67 4.73 -0.05
N LYS A 236 -11.56 3.78 0.27
CA LYS A 236 -12.90 3.72 -0.36
C LYS A 236 -13.79 4.93 -0.01
N PRO A 237 -13.94 5.35 1.27
CA PRO A 237 -14.66 6.57 1.60
C PRO A 237 -14.16 7.81 0.83
N VAL A 238 -12.83 7.97 0.72
CA VAL A 238 -12.21 9.08 -0.02
C VAL A 238 -12.55 8.98 -1.51
N ALA A 239 -12.41 7.80 -2.13
CA ALA A 239 -12.78 7.59 -3.52
C ALA A 239 -14.26 7.91 -3.80
N ARG A 240 -15.18 7.49 -2.93
CA ARG A 240 -16.61 7.82 -3.10
C ARG A 240 -16.85 9.32 -3.08
N ARG A 241 -16.24 10.04 -2.13
CA ARG A 241 -16.37 11.50 -2.04
C ARG A 241 -15.79 12.19 -3.28
N LEU A 242 -14.62 11.74 -3.75
CA LEU A 242 -14.02 12.26 -4.98
C LEU A 242 -14.88 11.99 -6.21
N VAL A 243 -15.45 10.79 -6.36
CA VAL A 243 -16.38 10.47 -7.46
C VAL A 243 -17.63 11.33 -7.40
N LEU A 244 -18.18 11.58 -6.21
CA LEU A 244 -19.34 12.46 -6.03
C LEU A 244 -19.04 13.91 -6.39
N LEU A 245 -17.82 14.40 -6.10
CA LEU A 245 -17.40 15.78 -6.34
C LEU A 245 -16.97 16.02 -7.79
N LEU A 246 -16.25 15.07 -8.40
CA LEU A 246 -15.61 15.24 -9.71
C LEU A 246 -16.43 14.69 -10.88
N ILE A 247 -17.29 13.68 -10.66
CA ILE A 247 -17.97 12.97 -11.74
C ILE A 247 -19.47 13.30 -11.73
N PRO A 248 -20.04 13.76 -12.86
CA PRO A 248 -21.47 14.06 -12.94
C PRO A 248 -22.32 12.80 -12.73
N PRO A 249 -23.54 12.91 -12.17
CA PRO A 249 -24.36 11.75 -11.81
C PRO A 249 -24.55 10.70 -12.90
N ALA A 250 -24.73 11.12 -14.15
CA ALA A 250 -24.92 10.23 -15.30
C ALA A 250 -23.71 9.33 -15.62
N ALA A 251 -22.50 9.77 -15.28
CA ALA A 251 -21.25 9.04 -15.57
C ALA A 251 -20.80 8.13 -14.42
N ARG A 252 -21.55 8.04 -13.31
CA ARG A 252 -21.15 7.28 -12.11
C ARG A 252 -21.46 5.79 -12.20
N ALA A 253 -22.32 5.35 -13.12
CA ALA A 253 -22.78 3.96 -13.21
C ALA A 253 -21.64 2.91 -13.29
N PRO A 254 -20.55 3.14 -14.06
CA PRO A 254 -19.41 2.22 -14.10
C PRO A 254 -18.65 2.11 -12.77
N LEU A 255 -18.79 3.10 -11.88
CA LEU A 255 -18.11 3.17 -10.58
C LEU A 255 -19.01 2.70 -9.42
N SER A 256 -20.20 2.17 -9.73
CA SER A 256 -21.17 1.67 -8.74
C SER A 256 -20.60 0.55 -7.85
N PHE A 257 -19.59 -0.19 -8.32
CA PHE A 257 -18.88 -1.19 -7.51
C PHE A 257 -18.31 -0.61 -6.21
N LEU A 258 -17.93 0.67 -6.18
CA LEU A 258 -17.42 1.33 -4.98
C LEU A 258 -18.46 1.35 -3.84
N TRP A 259 -19.76 1.26 -4.14
CA TRP A 259 -20.84 1.19 -3.15
C TRP A 259 -21.27 -0.25 -2.90
N TYR A 260 -21.49 -1.04 -3.95
CA TYR A 260 -22.03 -2.39 -3.85
C TYR A 260 -21.14 -3.36 -3.07
N VAL A 261 -19.81 -3.22 -3.17
CA VAL A 261 -18.87 -4.07 -2.41
C VAL A 261 -19.04 -3.93 -0.90
N ASP A 262 -19.53 -2.78 -0.42
CA ASP A 262 -19.80 -2.52 0.99
C ASP A 262 -21.31 -2.62 1.32
N GLY A 263 -22.14 -3.15 0.42
CA GLY A 263 -23.59 -3.28 0.60
C GLY A 263 -24.33 -1.94 0.64
N LEU A 264 -23.72 -0.86 0.17
CA LEU A 264 -24.32 0.47 0.16
C LEU A 264 -25.07 0.70 -1.15
N PRO A 265 -26.23 1.38 -1.12
CA PRO A 265 -26.89 1.81 -2.35
C PRO A 265 -26.08 2.89 -3.06
N MET A 266 -26.06 2.84 -4.38
CA MET A 266 -25.50 3.93 -5.18
C MET A 266 -26.38 5.18 -4.98
N PRO A 267 -25.80 6.37 -4.70
CA PRO A 267 -26.57 7.60 -4.57
C PRO A 267 -27.31 7.84 -5.88
N ALA A 268 -28.64 7.86 -5.80
CA ALA A 268 -29.50 8.12 -6.95
C ALA A 268 -29.02 9.41 -7.62
N ALA A 269 -28.95 9.41 -8.95
CA ALA A 269 -28.77 10.64 -9.69
C ALA A 269 -29.92 11.54 -9.25
N GLY A 270 -29.61 12.52 -8.41
CA GLY A 270 -30.63 13.34 -7.78
C GLY A 270 -31.54 13.84 -8.90
N LEU A 271 -32.82 13.56 -8.77
CA LEU A 271 -33.88 14.38 -9.33
C LEU A 271 -33.75 15.77 -8.66
N VAL A 272 -32.63 16.44 -8.91
CA VAL A 272 -32.39 17.84 -8.56
C VAL A 272 -33.30 18.61 -9.52
N GLY A 273 -34.57 18.74 -9.16
CA GLY A 273 -35.46 19.71 -9.80
C GLY A 273 -36.83 19.23 -10.33
N SER A 274 -37.26 17.98 -10.20
CA SER A 274 -38.70 17.69 -10.40
C SER A 274 -39.41 17.90 -9.07
N GLY A 275 -39.79 19.14 -8.78
CA GLY A 275 -40.48 19.52 -7.56
C GLY A 275 -41.66 18.59 -7.26
N SER A 276 -41.53 17.79 -6.21
CA SER A 276 -42.66 17.09 -5.59
C SER A 276 -43.43 18.09 -4.72
N ALA A 277 -44.15 19.00 -5.38
CA ALA A 277 -45.33 19.60 -4.78
C ALA A 277 -46.44 18.54 -4.81
N GLY A 278 -46.81 18.00 -3.65
CA GLY A 278 -48.05 17.26 -3.48
C GLY A 278 -47.97 15.74 -3.64
N ALA A 279 -47.60 15.05 -2.56
CA ALA A 279 -48.08 13.69 -2.32
C ALA A 279 -48.25 13.42 -0.82
N THR A 280 -49.00 14.30 -0.17
CA THR A 280 -49.82 13.94 0.99
C THR A 280 -50.93 13.01 0.48
N SER A 281 -50.74 11.70 0.60
CA SER A 281 -51.83 10.74 0.35
C SER A 281 -51.73 9.54 1.28
N ALA A 282 -52.51 9.65 2.35
CA ALA A 282 -53.29 8.58 2.95
C ALA A 282 -52.53 7.37 3.51
N ALA A 283 -52.20 7.49 4.80
CA ALA A 283 -52.32 6.37 5.72
C ALA A 283 -53.78 5.88 5.71
N ARG A 284 -54.03 4.72 5.10
CA ARG A 284 -55.27 3.97 5.22
C ARG A 284 -54.95 2.60 5.80
N SER A 285 -55.30 2.46 7.08
CA SER A 285 -55.85 1.27 7.74
C SER A 285 -55.31 -0.12 7.37
N SER A 286 -54.64 -0.75 8.34
CA SER A 286 -55.12 -1.99 8.96
C SER A 286 -54.48 -2.16 10.33
#